data_AF-A0A0K6FXU1-F1
#
_entry.id   AF-A0A0K6FXU1-F1
#
_cell.length_a   1.000
_cell.length_b   1.000
_cell.length_c   1.000
_cell.angle_alpha   90.00
_cell.angle_beta   90.00
_cell.angle_gamma   90.00
#
_symmetry.space_group_name_H-M   'P 1'
#
loop_
_entity.id
_entity.type
_entity.pdbx_description
1 polymer ?
#
loop_
_entity_poly.entity_id
_entity_poly.type
_entity_poly.pdbx_seq_one_letter_code
_entity_poly.pdbx_strand_id
1 'polypeptide(L)'
;MSNLRGSVFALRAFLRPGLVVPGIKVDTIAQLDFTALKRAGYTGIVFDRDNCLTVPHHDTLVSELADAWARCKSSFGRENMLLVSNSAGTKDDPLGIQAESLAYNLGVPVFRHKYKKPVCGEEILRSFSCKQAYLKPPKSVQVTSRPQGETSHSPNLNGPFDLTIHTVSTLPRSEPLAVIPPRAAQPRLVIIGDRLLTDILLATTLPSPNDHLPIWTTHLWKTPDSPLLRFIETSLLRSVLWHRNQAFRGGVVEQRAKGETWLGKEGWLWWIRRWALSAVRGETLPPEPIPPRTNPLATFILPLPAVIPWRPTTGLGWTWYYSKLVAKYVGKGSWIVLVWAWIGMRTSVSKSWALAARKIREARTKRAERAVTSAAAEIKS
;
A
#
# COMPACT_ATOMS: atom_id res chain seq x y z
N MET A 1 29.16 13.03 -11.48
CA MET A 1 27.95 13.36 -12.28
C MET A 1 26.68 12.61 -11.81
N SER A 2 26.60 12.22 -10.53
CA SER A 2 25.36 11.72 -9.91
C SER A 2 24.52 12.93 -9.49
N ASN A 3 23.34 13.10 -10.09
CA ASN A 3 22.14 13.77 -9.54
C ASN A 3 21.25 14.37 -10.62
N LEU A 4 21.75 14.64 -11.84
CA LEU A 4 20.92 15.28 -12.89
C LEU A 4 19.64 14.48 -13.19
N ARG A 5 19.76 13.15 -13.36
CA ARG A 5 18.61 12.29 -13.64
C ARG A 5 17.65 12.22 -12.44
N GLY A 6 18.15 12.10 -11.22
CA GLY A 6 17.32 12.11 -10.01
C GLY A 6 16.56 13.44 -9.84
N SER A 7 17.24 14.56 -10.07
CA SER A 7 16.63 15.90 -10.05
C SER A 7 15.55 16.07 -11.13
N VAL A 8 15.70 15.45 -12.30
CA VAL A 8 14.64 15.44 -13.33
C VAL A 8 13.39 14.73 -12.83
N PHE A 9 13.52 13.59 -12.13
CA PHE A 9 12.36 12.91 -11.54
C PHE A 9 11.72 13.73 -10.42
N ALA A 10 12.52 14.36 -9.56
CA ALA A 10 12.02 15.26 -8.52
C ALA A 10 11.29 16.47 -9.12
N LEU A 11 11.85 17.10 -10.17
CA LEU A 11 11.20 18.19 -10.88
C LEU A 11 9.92 17.73 -11.58
N ARG A 12 9.92 16.52 -12.18
CA ARG A 12 8.73 15.94 -12.79
C ARG A 12 7.63 15.67 -11.76
N ALA A 13 7.99 15.18 -10.57
CA ALA A 13 7.05 15.02 -9.46
C ALA A 13 6.53 16.37 -8.96
N PHE A 14 7.35 17.41 -8.93
CA PHE A 14 6.93 18.76 -8.59
C PHE A 14 5.94 19.34 -9.60
N LEU A 15 6.24 19.23 -10.91
CA LEU A 15 5.39 19.72 -11.99
C LEU A 15 4.12 18.88 -12.19
N ARG A 16 4.17 17.59 -11.87
CA ARG A 16 3.04 16.64 -11.96
C ARG A 16 2.91 15.88 -10.64
N PRO A 17 2.37 16.52 -9.59
CA PRO A 17 2.39 15.95 -8.25
C PRO A 17 1.39 14.80 -8.10
N GLY A 18 0.54 14.56 -9.11
CA GLY A 18 -0.20 13.31 -9.24
C GLY A 18 0.64 12.03 -9.31
N LEU A 19 1.91 12.13 -9.69
CA LEU A 19 2.82 10.98 -9.82
C LEU A 19 3.20 10.37 -8.47
N VAL A 20 3.05 11.10 -7.37
CA VAL A 20 3.34 10.59 -6.02
C VAL A 20 2.11 9.98 -5.33
N VAL A 21 0.97 9.89 -6.02
CA VAL A 21 -0.26 9.31 -5.48
C VAL A 21 -0.22 7.79 -5.67
N PRO A 22 -0.12 6.98 -4.60
CA PRO A 22 -0.15 5.53 -4.72
C PRO A 22 -1.59 5.05 -4.96
N GLY A 23 -1.72 3.91 -5.65
CA GLY A 23 -3.02 3.29 -5.91
C GLY A 23 -3.58 2.60 -4.67
N ILE A 24 -2.69 1.95 -3.91
CA ILE A 24 -3.00 1.30 -2.63
C ILE A 24 -2.06 1.83 -1.54
N LYS A 25 -2.60 2.00 -0.35
CA LYS A 25 -1.88 2.31 0.88
C LYS A 25 -2.22 1.25 1.94
N VAL A 26 -1.21 0.54 2.41
CA VAL A 26 -1.32 -0.48 3.46
C VAL A 26 -0.27 -0.24 4.53
N ASP A 27 -0.46 -0.80 5.72
CA ASP A 27 0.59 -0.69 6.75
C ASP A 27 1.77 -1.58 6.39
N THR A 28 1.50 -2.84 6.09
CA THR A 28 2.48 -3.84 5.68
C THR A 28 1.96 -4.68 4.52
N ILE A 29 2.86 -5.42 3.87
CA ILE A 29 2.50 -6.34 2.78
C ILE A 29 1.57 -7.48 3.24
N ALA A 30 1.43 -7.70 4.55
CA ALA A 30 0.52 -8.71 5.11
C ALA A 30 -0.95 -8.44 4.79
N GLN A 31 -1.31 -7.17 4.58
CA GLN A 31 -2.66 -6.74 4.23
C GLN A 31 -2.99 -6.95 2.75
N LEU A 32 -2.08 -7.49 1.93
CA LEU A 32 -2.30 -7.67 0.50
C LEU A 32 -2.79 -9.10 0.17
N ASP A 33 -3.72 -9.18 -0.79
CA ASP A 33 -4.10 -10.41 -1.46
C ASP A 33 -3.30 -10.59 -2.76
N PHE A 34 -2.15 -11.25 -2.65
CA PHE A 34 -1.29 -11.57 -3.78
C PHE A 34 -1.96 -12.48 -4.82
N THR A 35 -2.90 -13.33 -4.40
CA THR A 35 -3.61 -14.21 -5.32
C THR A 35 -4.58 -13.40 -6.17
N ALA A 36 -5.32 -12.47 -5.56
CA ALA A 36 -6.19 -11.54 -6.28
C ALA A 36 -5.38 -10.64 -7.24
N LEU A 37 -4.22 -10.15 -6.82
CA LEU A 37 -3.31 -9.41 -7.72
C LEU A 37 -2.88 -10.26 -8.93
N LYS A 38 -2.46 -11.51 -8.71
CA LYS A 38 -2.09 -12.40 -9.82
C LYS A 38 -3.27 -12.66 -10.77
N ARG A 39 -4.47 -12.92 -10.22
CA ARG A 39 -5.72 -13.11 -10.99
C ARG A 39 -6.12 -11.87 -11.80
N ALA A 40 -5.82 -10.67 -11.31
CA ALA A 40 -6.08 -9.41 -12.02
C ALA A 40 -5.10 -9.15 -13.19
N GLY A 41 -4.16 -10.07 -13.44
CA GLY A 41 -3.25 -10.03 -14.58
C GLY A 41 -1.94 -9.31 -14.32
N TYR A 42 -1.58 -9.03 -13.06
CA TYR A 42 -0.23 -8.58 -12.73
C TYR A 42 0.75 -9.75 -12.93
N THR A 43 1.74 -9.56 -13.79
CA THR A 43 2.67 -10.63 -14.17
C THR A 43 3.87 -10.72 -13.24
N GLY A 44 4.23 -9.64 -12.53
CA GLY A 44 5.37 -9.63 -11.60
C GLY A 44 5.24 -8.59 -10.49
N ILE A 45 6.06 -8.74 -9.45
CA ILE A 45 6.13 -7.84 -8.30
C ILE A 45 7.57 -7.38 -8.06
N VAL A 46 7.70 -6.08 -7.80
CA VAL A 46 8.93 -5.43 -7.38
C VAL A 46 8.76 -4.96 -5.93
N PHE A 47 9.70 -5.31 -5.06
CA PHE A 47 9.71 -4.86 -3.68
C PHE A 47 10.91 -3.95 -3.41
N ASP A 48 10.68 -2.90 -2.63
CA ASP A 48 11.74 -2.28 -1.87
C ASP A 48 12.25 -3.22 -0.76
N ARG A 49 13.49 -2.98 -0.33
CA ARG A 49 14.14 -3.70 0.76
C ARG A 49 13.89 -3.00 2.10
N ASP A 50 14.58 -1.89 2.31
CA ASP A 50 14.66 -1.21 3.59
C ASP A 50 13.31 -0.58 3.94
N ASN A 51 12.90 -0.66 5.21
CA ASN A 51 11.61 -0.14 5.67
C ASN A 51 10.37 -0.72 4.96
N CYS A 52 10.53 -1.80 4.17
CA CYS A 52 9.44 -2.51 3.50
C CYS A 52 9.42 -4.01 3.83
N LEU A 53 10.54 -4.71 3.60
CA LEU A 53 10.69 -6.15 3.89
C LEU A 53 11.63 -6.44 5.06
N THR A 54 12.66 -5.61 5.21
CA THR A 54 13.69 -5.76 6.24
C THR A 54 13.71 -4.54 7.14
N VAL A 55 14.17 -4.74 8.38
CA VAL A 55 14.60 -3.62 9.22
C VAL A 55 15.76 -2.90 8.49
N PRO A 56 15.88 -1.56 8.58
CA PRO A 56 16.98 -0.82 7.97
C PRO A 56 18.35 -1.45 8.30
N HIS A 57 19.20 -1.59 7.29
CA HIS A 57 20.55 -2.18 7.42
C HIS A 57 20.60 -3.67 7.79
N HIS A 58 19.46 -4.36 7.81
CA HIS A 58 19.40 -5.82 7.95
C HIS A 58 19.06 -6.48 6.61
N ASP A 59 19.54 -7.71 6.42
CA ASP A 59 19.32 -8.50 5.19
C ASP A 59 18.27 -9.61 5.39
N THR A 60 17.67 -9.70 6.58
CA THR A 60 16.69 -10.73 6.93
C THR A 60 15.27 -10.19 6.89
N LEU A 61 14.33 -11.06 6.49
CA LEU A 61 12.91 -10.75 6.51
C LEU A 61 12.45 -10.49 7.94
N VAL A 62 11.65 -9.44 8.12
CA VAL A 62 10.90 -9.19 9.35
C VAL A 62 9.98 -10.38 9.63
N SER A 63 10.04 -10.96 10.82
CA SER A 63 9.34 -12.21 11.14
C SER A 63 7.82 -12.09 11.00
N GLU A 64 7.25 -10.93 11.29
CA GLU A 64 5.82 -10.63 11.11
C GLU A 64 5.36 -10.69 9.64
N LEU A 65 6.29 -10.64 8.67
CA LEU A 65 5.99 -10.71 7.25
C LEU A 65 6.17 -12.12 6.66
N ALA A 66 6.59 -13.11 7.45
CA ALA A 66 6.91 -14.46 6.96
C ALA A 66 5.76 -15.09 6.17
N ASP A 67 4.54 -15.06 6.73
CA ASP A 67 3.35 -15.64 6.09
C ASP A 67 2.97 -14.90 4.81
N ALA A 68 3.04 -13.56 4.84
CA ALA A 68 2.75 -12.72 3.67
C ALA A 68 3.77 -12.96 2.54
N TRP A 69 5.04 -13.10 2.90
CA TRP A 69 6.13 -13.39 1.97
C TRP A 69 5.98 -14.78 1.35
N ALA A 70 5.60 -15.79 2.15
CA ALA A 70 5.31 -17.14 1.65
C ALA A 70 4.13 -17.13 0.67
N ARG A 71 3.02 -16.45 1.01
CA ARG A 71 1.86 -16.28 0.11
C ARG A 71 2.24 -15.58 -1.19
N CYS A 72 3.08 -14.54 -1.13
CA CYS A 72 3.56 -13.83 -2.31
C CYS A 72 4.39 -14.76 -3.22
N LYS A 73 5.38 -15.47 -2.65
CA LYS A 73 6.20 -16.43 -3.39
C LYS A 73 5.36 -17.53 -4.04
N SER A 74 4.37 -18.06 -3.33
CA SER A 74 3.45 -19.06 -3.86
C SER A 74 2.58 -18.53 -5.00
N SER A 75 2.20 -17.24 -4.97
CA SER A 75 1.29 -16.65 -5.97
C SER A 75 2.01 -16.21 -7.24
N PHE A 76 3.21 -15.64 -7.11
CA PHE A 76 3.95 -15.08 -8.24
C PHE A 76 5.07 -15.98 -8.74
N GLY A 77 5.65 -16.83 -7.90
CA GLY A 77 6.88 -17.56 -8.22
C GLY A 77 8.11 -16.66 -8.08
N ARG A 78 9.27 -17.27 -7.76
CA ARG A 78 10.55 -16.56 -7.56
C ARG A 78 10.97 -15.78 -8.80
N GLU A 79 10.68 -16.31 -9.98
CA GLU A 79 11.04 -15.77 -11.29
C GLU A 79 10.30 -14.47 -11.64
N ASN A 80 9.10 -14.28 -11.08
CA ASN A 80 8.28 -13.08 -11.28
C ASN A 80 8.34 -12.12 -10.10
N MET A 81 9.31 -12.30 -9.21
CA MET A 81 9.58 -11.40 -8.09
C MET A 81 10.97 -10.79 -8.25
N LEU A 82 11.12 -9.53 -7.84
CA LEU A 82 12.37 -8.81 -7.91
C LEU A 82 12.52 -7.84 -6.74
N LEU A 83 13.69 -7.85 -6.09
CA LEU A 83 14.03 -6.90 -5.05
C LEU A 83 14.82 -5.73 -5.65
N VAL A 84 14.46 -4.49 -5.31
CA VAL A 84 15.15 -3.29 -5.81
C VAL A 84 15.50 -2.37 -4.64
N SER A 85 16.79 -2.30 -4.32
CA SER A 85 17.33 -1.43 -3.28
C SER A 85 18.15 -0.29 -3.90
N ASN A 86 18.24 0.83 -3.17
CA ASN A 86 19.13 1.94 -3.52
C ASN A 86 20.57 1.75 -3.00
N SER A 87 20.81 0.75 -2.16
CA SER A 87 22.13 0.36 -1.64
C SER A 87 22.61 -0.94 -2.28
N ALA A 88 21.86 -2.03 -2.12
CA ALA A 88 22.22 -3.35 -2.63
C ALA A 88 22.06 -3.46 -4.15
N GLY A 89 23.05 -4.08 -4.83
CA GLY A 89 23.03 -4.25 -6.29
C GLY A 89 23.28 -2.96 -7.07
N THR A 90 23.81 -1.94 -6.41
CA THR A 90 24.12 -0.63 -7.01
C THR A 90 25.63 -0.35 -6.96
N LYS A 91 26.05 0.87 -7.35
CA LYS A 91 27.44 1.30 -7.18
C LYS A 91 27.92 1.32 -5.73
N ASP A 92 26.99 1.38 -4.78
CA ASP A 92 27.31 1.31 -3.34
C ASP A 92 27.62 -0.14 -2.89
N ASP A 93 27.35 -1.13 -3.75
CA ASP A 93 27.63 -2.56 -3.56
C ASP A 93 28.49 -3.08 -4.73
N PRO A 94 29.75 -2.61 -4.85
CA PRO A 94 30.59 -2.88 -6.04
C PRO A 94 30.92 -4.36 -6.22
N LEU A 95 30.97 -5.13 -5.13
CA LEU A 95 31.21 -6.57 -5.16
C LEU A 95 29.91 -7.39 -5.25
N GLY A 96 28.74 -6.76 -5.13
CA GLY A 96 27.45 -7.44 -5.16
C GLY A 96 27.19 -8.33 -3.94
N ILE A 97 27.96 -8.19 -2.86
CA ILE A 97 27.88 -9.05 -1.67
C ILE A 97 26.55 -8.81 -0.96
N GLN A 98 26.13 -7.54 -0.85
CA GLN A 98 24.87 -7.21 -0.20
C GLN A 98 23.68 -7.72 -1.01
N ALA A 99 23.75 -7.59 -2.34
CA ALA A 99 22.75 -8.15 -3.24
C ALA A 99 22.65 -9.68 -3.09
N GLU A 100 23.79 -10.38 -2.99
CA GLU A 100 23.81 -11.84 -2.85
C GLU A 100 23.28 -12.31 -1.50
N SER A 101 23.73 -11.68 -0.40
CA SER A 101 23.24 -11.92 0.96
C SER A 101 21.71 -11.77 1.04
N LEU A 102 21.20 -10.67 0.49
CA LEU A 102 19.77 -10.39 0.47
C LEU A 102 18.99 -11.39 -0.40
N ALA A 103 19.54 -11.75 -1.57
CA ALA A 103 18.92 -12.74 -2.45
C ALA A 103 18.85 -14.12 -1.82
N TYR A 104 19.89 -14.51 -1.07
CA TYR A 104 19.94 -15.74 -0.30
C TYR A 104 18.90 -15.74 0.82
N ASN A 105 18.90 -14.72 1.68
CA ASN A 105 18.03 -14.64 2.86
C ASN A 105 16.54 -14.52 2.50
N LEU A 106 16.20 -13.78 1.44
CA LEU A 106 14.80 -13.59 1.03
C LEU A 106 14.33 -14.62 -0.01
N GLY A 107 15.27 -15.34 -0.63
CA GLY A 107 14.99 -16.38 -1.63
C GLY A 107 14.48 -15.83 -2.96
N VAL A 108 14.75 -14.57 -3.28
CA VAL A 108 14.28 -13.84 -4.48
C VAL A 108 15.44 -13.04 -5.06
N PRO A 109 15.61 -12.95 -6.40
CA PRO A 109 16.70 -12.20 -7.00
C PRO A 109 16.66 -10.71 -6.65
N VAL A 110 17.84 -10.14 -6.39
CA VAL A 110 18.05 -8.71 -6.27
C VAL A 110 18.44 -8.12 -7.61
N PHE A 111 17.79 -7.03 -7.99
CA PHE A 111 18.07 -6.32 -9.23
C PHE A 111 19.41 -5.60 -9.13
N ARG A 112 20.31 -5.90 -10.06
CA ARG A 112 21.58 -5.18 -10.20
C ARG A 112 21.40 -4.07 -11.22
N HIS A 113 21.61 -2.82 -10.81
CA HIS A 113 21.34 -1.64 -11.63
C HIS A 113 22.38 -0.55 -11.44
N LYS A 114 22.59 0.23 -12.50
CA LYS A 114 23.59 1.31 -12.51
C LYS A 114 23.06 2.59 -11.86
N TYR A 115 21.74 2.80 -11.92
CA TYR A 115 21.09 4.03 -11.50
C TYR A 115 20.04 3.76 -10.44
N LYS A 116 20.14 4.43 -9.30
CA LYS A 116 19.19 4.30 -8.18
C LYS A 116 17.73 4.61 -8.59
N LYS A 117 16.78 4.08 -7.81
CA LYS A 117 15.36 4.45 -7.92
C LYS A 117 15.20 5.97 -7.82
N PRO A 118 14.29 6.60 -8.58
CA PRO A 118 13.32 6.02 -9.53
C PRO A 118 13.86 5.80 -10.97
N VAL A 119 15.16 5.98 -11.23
CA VAL A 119 15.70 6.04 -12.60
C VAL A 119 15.80 4.66 -13.28
N CYS A 120 15.88 3.57 -12.51
CA CYS A 120 16.05 2.19 -13.02
C CYS A 120 14.80 1.56 -13.68
N GLY A 121 13.70 2.29 -13.87
CA GLY A 121 12.42 1.70 -14.30
C GLY A 121 12.45 0.93 -15.61
N GLU A 122 13.10 1.46 -16.65
CA GLU A 122 13.21 0.75 -17.93
C GLU A 122 14.02 -0.55 -17.83
N GLU A 123 15.08 -0.55 -17.04
CA GLU A 123 15.95 -1.72 -16.86
C GLU A 123 15.18 -2.84 -16.13
N ILE A 124 14.31 -2.49 -15.16
CA ILE A 124 13.41 -3.43 -14.49
C ILE A 124 12.45 -4.07 -15.51
N LEU A 125 11.78 -3.28 -16.34
CA LEU A 125 10.85 -3.80 -17.35
C LEU A 125 11.53 -4.74 -18.35
N ARG A 126 12.74 -4.40 -18.79
CA ARG A 126 13.55 -5.26 -19.67
C ARG A 126 13.89 -6.57 -18.98
N SER A 127 14.26 -6.54 -17.70
CA SER A 127 14.56 -7.76 -16.93
C SER A 127 13.39 -8.74 -16.91
N PHE A 128 12.16 -8.24 -16.63
CA PHE A 128 10.96 -9.07 -16.67
C PHE A 128 10.61 -9.55 -18.08
N SER A 129 10.74 -8.69 -19.09
CA SER A 129 10.41 -9.02 -20.49
C SER A 129 11.32 -10.11 -21.04
N CYS A 130 12.64 -10.00 -20.80
CA CYS A 130 13.60 -11.02 -21.22
C CYS A 130 13.31 -12.35 -20.54
N LYS A 131 13.08 -12.37 -19.21
CA LYS A 131 12.74 -13.60 -18.48
C LYS A 131 11.49 -14.28 -19.05
N GLN A 132 10.43 -13.50 -19.32
CA GLN A 132 9.19 -14.05 -19.90
C GLN A 132 9.38 -14.57 -21.34
N ALA A 133 10.31 -14.00 -22.11
CA ALA A 133 10.64 -14.50 -23.44
C ALA A 133 11.35 -15.86 -23.38
N TYR A 134 12.27 -16.07 -22.42
CA TYR A 134 12.96 -17.35 -22.24
C TYR A 134 12.06 -18.48 -21.71
N LEU A 135 11.02 -18.14 -20.93
CA LEU A 135 10.10 -19.13 -20.36
C LEU A 135 9.01 -19.60 -21.32
N LYS A 136 8.82 -18.93 -22.47
CA LYS A 136 7.87 -19.39 -23.49
C LYS A 136 8.56 -20.42 -24.40
N PRO A 137 8.09 -21.68 -24.46
CA PRO A 137 8.63 -22.62 -25.43
C PRO A 137 8.41 -22.08 -26.86
N PRO A 138 9.36 -22.28 -27.79
CA PRO A 138 9.16 -21.89 -29.17
C PRO A 138 7.90 -22.60 -29.69
N LYS A 139 6.96 -21.83 -30.25
CA LYS A 139 5.81 -22.41 -30.96
C LYS A 139 6.39 -23.33 -32.04
N SER A 140 6.04 -24.62 -31.98
CA SER A 140 6.44 -25.59 -32.99
C SER A 140 6.08 -25.04 -34.36
N VAL A 141 7.12 -24.76 -35.15
CA VAL A 141 6.97 -24.44 -36.56
C VAL A 141 6.40 -25.70 -37.20
N GLN A 142 5.13 -25.67 -37.59
CA GLN A 142 4.58 -26.69 -38.48
C GLN A 142 5.29 -26.53 -39.82
N VAL A 143 6.28 -27.38 -40.06
CA VAL A 143 6.88 -27.58 -41.37
C VAL A 143 5.79 -28.18 -42.25
N THR A 144 5.19 -27.35 -43.10
CA THR A 144 4.33 -27.83 -44.18
C THR A 144 5.26 -28.42 -45.23
N SER A 145 5.29 -29.75 -45.33
CA SER A 145 5.93 -30.44 -46.44
C SER A 145 5.11 -30.18 -47.71
N ARG A 146 5.70 -29.53 -48.71
CA ARG A 146 5.21 -29.51 -50.09
C ARG A 146 5.95 -30.57 -50.93
N PRO A 147 5.34 -31.08 -52.01
CA PRO A 147 5.59 -32.41 -52.51
C PRO A 147 6.82 -32.53 -53.41
N GLN A 148 7.29 -33.77 -53.47
CA GLN A 148 8.35 -34.29 -54.32
C GLN A 148 8.25 -33.84 -55.77
N GLY A 149 9.36 -33.33 -56.29
CA GLY A 149 9.69 -33.33 -57.71
C GLY A 149 10.92 -34.20 -57.90
N GLU A 150 10.73 -35.31 -58.60
CA GLU A 150 11.74 -36.30 -58.97
C GLU A 150 12.86 -35.67 -59.80
N THR A 151 14.10 -36.12 -59.59
CA THR A 151 14.99 -36.54 -60.69
C THR A 151 16.15 -37.36 -60.11
N SER A 152 16.22 -38.57 -60.63
CA SER A 152 17.21 -39.64 -60.44
C SER A 152 18.64 -39.24 -60.80
N HIS A 153 19.63 -39.65 -60.00
CA HIS A 153 20.94 -40.15 -60.49
C HIS A 153 21.67 -40.93 -59.38
N SER A 154 21.94 -42.21 -59.63
CA SER A 154 22.77 -43.10 -58.78
C SER A 154 24.26 -42.77 -58.94
N PRO A 155 25.10 -42.83 -57.89
CA PRO A 155 26.54 -42.80 -58.06
C PRO A 155 27.10 -44.24 -58.15
N ASN A 156 27.76 -44.51 -59.28
CA ASN A 156 28.58 -45.69 -59.50
C ASN A 156 29.94 -45.44 -58.81
N LEU A 157 30.32 -46.28 -57.85
CA LEU A 157 31.69 -46.30 -57.30
C LEU A 157 32.60 -46.92 -58.36
N ASN A 158 33.58 -46.17 -58.88
CA ASN A 158 34.92 -46.61 -59.30
C ASN A 158 35.63 -45.49 -60.10
N GLY A 159 36.60 -44.80 -59.49
CA GLY A 159 37.48 -43.83 -60.16
C GLY A 159 38.43 -43.14 -59.16
N PRO A 160 39.70 -42.86 -59.52
CA PRO A 160 40.79 -42.65 -58.56
C PRO A 160 40.80 -41.24 -57.95
N PHE A 161 41.47 -41.12 -56.79
CA PHE A 161 41.76 -39.88 -56.07
C PHE A 161 42.15 -38.72 -57.00
N ASP A 162 41.30 -37.70 -57.07
CA ASP A 162 41.65 -36.40 -57.64
C ASP A 162 41.65 -35.35 -56.53
N LEU A 163 42.84 -34.80 -56.28
CA LEU A 163 43.17 -33.85 -55.23
C LEU A 163 43.01 -32.44 -55.82
N THR A 164 41.79 -32.07 -56.18
CA THR A 164 41.50 -30.74 -56.69
C THR A 164 41.13 -29.81 -55.52
N ILE A 165 42.01 -28.86 -55.23
CA ILE A 165 41.76 -27.77 -54.28
C ILE A 165 40.60 -26.93 -54.82
N HIS A 166 39.40 -27.17 -54.31
CA HIS A 166 38.28 -26.25 -54.51
C HIS A 166 38.54 -25.01 -53.65
N THR A 167 38.95 -23.93 -54.33
CA THR A 167 38.87 -22.56 -53.84
C THR A 167 37.45 -22.30 -53.36
N VAL A 168 37.26 -22.30 -52.04
CA VAL A 168 36.00 -21.90 -51.41
C VAL A 168 35.79 -20.43 -51.70
N SER A 169 34.98 -20.15 -52.72
CA SER A 169 34.40 -18.85 -52.98
C SER A 169 33.73 -18.37 -51.71
N THR A 170 34.20 -17.23 -51.21
CA THR A 170 33.67 -16.51 -50.06
C THR A 170 32.23 -16.09 -50.34
N LEU A 171 31.27 -16.93 -49.95
CA LEU A 171 29.91 -16.48 -49.70
C LEU A 171 29.94 -15.62 -48.43
N PRO A 172 29.34 -14.42 -48.42
CA PRO A 172 29.30 -13.59 -47.23
C PRO A 172 28.55 -14.36 -46.15
N ARG A 173 29.20 -14.55 -45.01
CA ARG A 173 28.60 -15.05 -43.77
C ARG A 173 27.40 -14.15 -43.47
N SER A 174 26.20 -14.59 -43.84
CA SER A 174 24.98 -13.90 -43.47
C SER A 174 24.98 -13.85 -41.95
N GLU A 175 25.14 -12.66 -41.39
CA GLU A 175 24.85 -12.44 -39.98
C GLU A 175 23.48 -13.07 -39.68
N PRO A 176 23.32 -13.76 -38.54
CA PRO A 176 21.98 -14.15 -38.15
C PRO A 176 21.19 -12.86 -37.99
N LEU A 177 20.34 -12.57 -38.97
CA LEU A 177 19.31 -11.53 -38.92
C LEU A 177 18.71 -11.62 -37.53
N ALA A 178 18.94 -10.59 -36.73
CA ALA A 178 18.44 -10.51 -35.37
C ALA A 178 16.94 -10.81 -35.44
N VAL A 179 16.56 -12.03 -35.05
CA VAL A 179 15.16 -12.42 -34.95
C VAL A 179 14.63 -11.52 -33.85
N ILE A 180 13.98 -10.42 -34.24
CA ILE A 180 13.27 -9.55 -33.33
C ILE A 180 12.27 -10.48 -32.65
N PRO A 181 12.44 -10.79 -31.35
CA PRO A 181 11.52 -11.69 -30.69
C PRO A 181 10.12 -11.10 -30.83
N PRO A 182 9.09 -11.92 -31.14
CA PRO A 182 7.72 -11.42 -31.26
C PRO A 182 7.42 -10.61 -29.99
N ARG A 183 7.08 -9.34 -30.16
CA ARG A 183 6.97 -8.31 -29.10
C ARG A 183 6.33 -8.95 -27.87
N ALA A 184 7.17 -9.36 -26.92
CA ALA A 184 6.70 -10.04 -25.73
C ALA A 184 5.70 -9.11 -25.05
N ALA A 185 4.51 -9.62 -24.72
CA ALA A 185 3.51 -8.85 -23.99
C ALA A 185 4.22 -8.19 -22.81
N GLN A 186 4.20 -6.85 -22.75
CA GLN A 186 4.97 -6.15 -21.74
C GLN A 186 4.47 -6.57 -20.35
N PRO A 187 5.35 -6.64 -19.35
CA PRO A 187 4.95 -7.07 -18.02
C PRO A 187 4.05 -6.02 -17.34
N ARG A 188 2.98 -6.46 -16.69
CA ARG A 188 2.19 -5.64 -15.75
C ARG A 188 2.77 -5.86 -14.35
N LEU A 189 3.27 -4.81 -13.73
CA LEU A 189 4.03 -4.91 -12.47
C LEU A 189 3.27 -4.28 -11.30
N VAL A 190 3.38 -4.91 -10.13
CA VAL A 190 3.10 -4.29 -8.84
C VAL A 190 4.41 -3.82 -8.25
N ILE A 191 4.48 -2.58 -7.78
CA ILE A 191 5.66 -2.00 -7.15
C ILE A 191 5.27 -1.63 -5.72
N ILE A 192 5.97 -2.22 -4.75
CA ILE A 192 5.67 -2.08 -3.32
C ILE A 192 6.89 -1.46 -2.64
N GLY A 193 6.68 -0.33 -1.96
CA GLY A 193 7.73 0.34 -1.19
C GLY A 193 7.17 1.37 -0.21
N ASP A 194 8.02 1.94 0.62
CA ASP A 194 7.62 2.81 1.72
C ASP A 194 7.82 4.31 1.43
N ARG A 195 8.50 4.64 0.32
CA ARG A 195 8.86 6.01 -0.07
C ARG A 195 8.10 6.48 -1.30
N LEU A 196 7.61 7.72 -1.25
CA LEU A 196 6.78 8.28 -2.32
C LEU A 196 7.63 8.78 -3.50
N LEU A 197 8.77 9.40 -3.23
CA LEU A 197 9.63 9.99 -4.27
C LEU A 197 10.56 8.97 -4.94
N THR A 198 10.64 7.74 -4.42
CA THR A 198 11.38 6.65 -5.06
C THR A 198 10.46 5.59 -5.61
N ASP A 199 9.69 4.88 -4.80
CA ASP A 199 9.02 3.64 -5.22
C ASP A 199 7.71 3.93 -5.94
N ILE A 200 6.90 4.82 -5.36
CA ILE A 200 5.65 5.25 -6.01
C ILE A 200 5.96 6.04 -7.27
N LEU A 201 6.96 6.92 -7.24
CA LEU A 201 7.39 7.66 -8.41
C LEU A 201 7.99 6.75 -9.49
N LEU A 202 8.77 5.73 -9.11
CA LEU A 202 9.27 4.70 -10.03
C LEU A 202 8.08 4.03 -10.76
N ALA A 203 7.10 3.55 -10.00
CA ALA A 203 5.94 2.84 -10.53
C ALA A 203 5.12 3.70 -11.50
N THR A 204 4.82 4.96 -11.15
CA THR A 204 3.98 5.86 -11.96
C THR A 204 4.70 6.45 -13.16
N THR A 205 6.04 6.32 -13.22
CA THR A 205 6.84 6.79 -14.35
C THR A 205 7.28 5.68 -15.29
N LEU A 206 6.96 4.42 -14.98
CA LEU A 206 7.15 3.31 -15.91
C LEU A 206 6.36 3.56 -17.21
N PRO A 207 6.94 3.26 -18.38
CA PRO A 207 6.28 3.46 -19.67
C PRO A 207 5.02 2.57 -19.81
N SER A 208 3.90 3.21 -20.18
CA SER A 208 2.61 2.59 -20.55
C SER A 208 2.75 1.79 -21.86
N PRO A 209 2.01 0.68 -22.09
CA PRO A 209 0.55 0.58 -21.97
C PRO A 209 0.03 -0.08 -20.68
N ASN A 210 0.91 -0.60 -19.83
CA ASN A 210 0.52 -1.42 -18.70
C ASN A 210 0.27 -0.56 -17.47
N ASP A 211 -0.96 -0.54 -16.96
CA ASP A 211 -1.30 0.08 -15.68
C ASP A 211 -0.56 -0.63 -14.54
N HIS A 212 0.65 -0.15 -14.22
CA HIS A 212 1.46 -0.58 -13.10
C HIS A 212 0.82 -0.14 -11.79
N LEU A 213 0.88 -0.99 -10.76
CA LEU A 213 0.24 -0.71 -9.48
C LEU A 213 1.26 -0.26 -8.43
N PRO A 214 1.31 1.04 -8.08
CA PRO A 214 2.03 1.53 -6.93
C PRO A 214 1.29 1.19 -5.62
N ILE A 215 1.97 0.47 -4.72
CA ILE A 215 1.51 0.19 -3.37
C ILE A 215 2.47 0.83 -2.37
N TRP A 216 1.92 1.67 -1.50
CA TRP A 216 2.65 2.35 -0.45
C TRP A 216 2.48 1.66 0.91
N THR A 217 3.59 1.23 1.51
CA THR A 217 3.63 0.69 2.87
C THR A 217 3.94 1.78 3.90
N THR A 218 3.17 1.87 4.99
CA THR A 218 3.34 2.94 5.99
C THR A 218 3.90 2.51 7.34
N HIS A 219 3.98 1.22 7.64
CA HIS A 219 4.56 0.75 8.89
C HIS A 219 6.09 0.80 8.83
N LEU A 220 6.70 1.62 9.69
CA LEU A 220 8.15 1.81 9.75
C LEU A 220 8.73 1.06 10.94
N TRP A 221 9.58 0.06 10.67
CA TRP A 221 10.41 -0.59 11.69
C TRP A 221 11.58 0.34 12.03
N LYS A 222 11.40 1.10 13.12
CA LYS A 222 12.20 2.26 13.58
C LYS A 222 13.70 2.29 13.19
N THR A 223 14.07 3.30 12.36
CA THR A 223 15.18 4.32 12.41
C THR A 223 15.83 4.55 11.02
N PRO A 224 16.80 5.48 10.83
CA PRO A 224 16.75 6.93 10.84
C PRO A 224 16.69 7.52 9.40
N ASP A 225 15.60 7.31 8.66
CA ASP A 225 15.39 8.15 7.46
C ASP A 225 15.13 9.59 7.87
N SER A 226 15.61 10.55 7.08
CA SER A 226 15.44 11.98 7.33
C SER A 226 13.94 12.29 7.56
N PRO A 227 13.52 12.58 8.80
CA PRO A 227 12.10 12.76 9.14
C PRO A 227 11.52 13.94 8.37
N LEU A 228 12.37 14.92 8.05
CA LEU A 228 12.07 16.04 7.18
C LEU A 228 11.65 15.59 5.77
N LEU A 229 12.37 14.66 5.14
CA LEU A 229 12.00 14.21 3.80
C LEU A 229 10.66 13.48 3.83
N ARG A 230 10.44 12.60 4.82
CA ARG A 230 9.14 11.92 4.99
C ARG A 230 8.01 12.92 5.26
N PHE A 231 8.27 13.97 6.04
CA PHE A 231 7.32 15.04 6.25
C PHE A 231 6.99 15.78 4.94
N ILE A 232 8.01 16.09 4.13
CA ILE A 232 7.82 16.74 2.82
C ILE A 232 7.01 15.82 1.89
N GLU A 233 7.37 14.54 1.78
CA GLU A 233 6.66 13.54 0.96
C GLU A 233 5.18 13.42 1.35
N THR A 234 4.92 13.23 2.65
CA THR A 234 3.55 13.08 3.16
C THR A 234 2.76 14.38 3.06
N SER A 235 3.40 15.54 3.22
CA SER A 235 2.77 16.84 3.01
C SER A 235 2.42 17.07 1.55
N LEU A 236 3.32 16.74 0.62
CA LEU A 236 3.06 16.80 -0.81
C LEU A 236 1.87 15.92 -1.19
N LEU A 237 1.86 14.65 -0.76
CA LEU A 237 0.75 13.74 -1.02
C LEU A 237 -0.57 14.26 -0.46
N ARG A 238 -0.58 14.79 0.78
CA ARG A 238 -1.76 15.38 1.38
C ARG A 238 -2.28 16.58 0.58
N SER A 239 -1.38 17.46 0.14
CA SER A 239 -1.73 18.62 -0.68
C SER A 239 -2.31 18.21 -2.04
N VAL A 240 -1.75 17.18 -2.68
CA VAL A 240 -2.26 16.65 -3.95
C VAL A 240 -3.65 16.04 -3.79
N LEU A 241 -3.84 15.19 -2.79
CA LEU A 241 -5.14 14.58 -2.51
C LEU A 241 -6.17 15.63 -2.14
N TRP A 242 -5.78 16.66 -1.38
CA TRP A 242 -6.63 17.80 -1.07
C TRP A 242 -7.09 18.53 -2.34
N HIS A 243 -6.15 18.93 -3.19
CA HIS A 243 -6.45 19.61 -4.45
C HIS A 243 -7.35 18.77 -5.37
N ARG A 244 -7.25 17.44 -5.28
CA ARG A 244 -8.07 16.50 -6.07
C ARG A 244 -9.39 16.12 -5.40
N ASN A 245 -9.73 16.69 -4.24
CA ASN A 245 -10.87 16.29 -3.42
C ASN A 245 -10.90 14.78 -3.11
N GLN A 246 -9.73 14.18 -2.88
CA GLN A 246 -9.54 12.74 -2.64
C GLN A 246 -9.02 12.47 -1.22
N ALA A 247 -9.26 11.26 -0.71
CA ALA A 247 -8.73 10.78 0.56
C ALA A 247 -8.51 9.26 0.53
N PHE A 248 -7.63 8.75 1.40
CA PHE A 248 -7.48 7.30 1.59
C PHE A 248 -8.59 6.75 2.48
N ARG A 249 -9.33 5.74 1.99
CA ARG A 249 -10.34 4.98 2.73
C ARG A 249 -10.13 3.50 2.50
N GLY A 250 -10.06 2.71 3.57
CA GLY A 250 -9.79 1.27 3.47
C GLY A 250 -8.53 0.93 2.68
N GLY A 251 -7.54 1.83 2.64
CA GLY A 251 -6.29 1.66 1.91
C GLY A 251 -6.33 1.99 0.42
N VAL A 252 -7.41 2.55 -0.12
CA VAL A 252 -7.49 3.03 -1.51
C VAL A 252 -7.85 4.50 -1.60
N VAL A 253 -7.51 5.15 -2.71
CA VAL A 253 -7.89 6.54 -2.97
C VAL A 253 -9.36 6.58 -3.41
N GLU A 254 -10.17 7.36 -2.70
CA GLU A 254 -11.58 7.60 -3.03
C GLU A 254 -11.87 9.10 -3.07
N GLN A 255 -12.93 9.48 -3.78
CA GLN A 255 -13.47 10.84 -3.73
C GLN A 255 -14.01 11.13 -2.33
N ARG A 256 -13.75 12.33 -1.83
CA ARG A 256 -14.29 12.78 -0.54
C ARG A 256 -15.80 12.96 -0.64
N ALA A 257 -16.51 12.59 0.41
CA ALA A 257 -17.93 12.92 0.49
C ALA A 257 -18.11 14.45 0.63
N LYS A 258 -19.27 14.93 0.17
CA LYS A 258 -19.65 16.35 0.25
C LYS A 258 -19.66 16.81 1.71
N GLY A 259 -18.70 17.65 2.10
CA GLY A 259 -18.55 18.19 3.46
C GLY A 259 -17.32 17.73 4.25
N GLU A 260 -16.46 16.87 3.69
CA GLU A 260 -15.21 16.44 4.33
C GLU A 260 -14.08 17.47 4.21
N THR A 261 -13.54 17.90 5.36
CA THR A 261 -12.51 18.95 5.46
C THR A 261 -11.07 18.42 5.57
N TRP A 262 -10.10 19.33 5.53
CA TRP A 262 -8.65 19.09 5.37
C TRP A 262 -8.02 18.23 6.48
N LEU A 263 -8.51 18.33 7.71
CA LEU A 263 -7.90 17.66 8.87
C LEU A 263 -8.21 16.17 8.98
N GLY A 264 -9.16 15.61 8.20
CA GLY A 264 -9.65 14.24 8.42
C GLY A 264 -10.35 14.11 9.78
N LYS A 265 -11.49 13.40 9.86
CA LYS A 265 -12.37 13.45 11.06
C LYS A 265 -12.68 14.87 11.59
N GLU A 266 -12.45 15.92 10.79
CA GLU A 266 -13.06 17.23 10.97
C GLU A 266 -14.41 17.36 10.27
N GLY A 267 -15.03 16.20 10.11
CA GLY A 267 -16.40 16.03 10.53
C GLY A 267 -16.69 16.68 11.89
N TRP A 268 -15.75 16.83 12.84
CA TRP A 268 -16.06 17.39 14.16
C TRP A 268 -16.63 18.82 14.18
N LEU A 269 -16.10 19.81 13.43
CA LEU A 269 -16.73 21.15 13.35
C LEU A 269 -18.08 21.11 12.61
N TRP A 270 -18.17 20.27 11.57
CA TRP A 270 -19.42 19.99 10.86
C TRP A 270 -20.45 19.29 11.78
N TRP A 271 -20.00 18.38 12.65
CA TRP A 271 -20.76 17.63 13.64
C TRP A 271 -21.17 18.54 14.79
N ILE A 272 -20.31 19.45 15.25
CA ILE A 272 -20.67 20.49 16.23
C ILE A 272 -21.74 21.41 15.65
N ARG A 273 -21.56 21.89 14.42
CA ARG A 273 -22.53 22.78 13.78
C ARG A 273 -23.87 22.06 13.55
N ARG A 274 -23.84 20.80 13.10
CA ARG A 274 -25.04 19.96 12.88
C ARG A 274 -25.68 19.46 14.18
N TRP A 275 -24.91 19.16 15.21
CA TRP A 275 -25.38 18.79 16.55
C TRP A 275 -25.99 19.99 17.25
N ALA A 276 -25.37 21.17 17.16
CA ALA A 276 -25.97 22.42 17.64
C ALA A 276 -27.28 22.71 16.91
N LEU A 277 -27.34 22.49 15.59
CA LEU A 277 -28.57 22.63 14.83
C LEU A 277 -29.62 21.55 15.20
N SER A 278 -29.22 20.30 15.43
CA SER A 278 -30.12 19.21 15.87
C SER A 278 -30.63 19.40 17.30
N ALA A 279 -29.77 19.87 18.23
CA ALA A 279 -30.14 20.21 19.60
C ALA A 279 -31.08 21.42 19.68
N VAL A 280 -30.98 22.36 18.72
CA VAL A 280 -31.85 23.54 18.62
C VAL A 280 -33.14 23.27 17.84
N ARG A 281 -33.12 22.37 16.84
CA ARG A 281 -34.25 22.12 15.91
C ARG A 281 -34.94 20.76 16.04
N GLY A 282 -34.45 19.86 16.89
CA GLY A 282 -35.06 18.55 17.15
C GLY A 282 -34.97 17.53 16.01
N GLU A 283 -34.21 17.80 14.95
CA GLU A 283 -34.10 16.91 13.79
C GLU A 283 -33.18 15.71 14.07
N THR A 284 -33.58 14.51 13.63
CA THR A 284 -32.75 13.30 13.62
C THR A 284 -31.59 13.44 12.64
N LEU A 285 -30.36 13.20 13.10
CA LEU A 285 -29.17 13.21 12.24
C LEU A 285 -29.33 12.17 11.11
N PRO A 286 -29.24 12.55 9.82
CA PRO A 286 -29.15 11.55 8.75
C PRO A 286 -27.86 10.73 8.94
N PRO A 287 -27.86 9.45 8.53
CA PRO A 287 -26.68 8.61 8.64
C PRO A 287 -25.48 9.27 7.94
N GLU A 288 -24.28 9.04 8.49
CA GLU A 288 -23.02 9.49 7.87
C GLU A 288 -23.07 9.14 6.37
N PRO A 289 -22.74 10.06 5.45
CA PRO A 289 -22.70 9.73 4.04
C PRO A 289 -21.68 8.61 3.87
N ILE A 290 -22.17 7.39 3.65
CA ILE A 290 -21.35 6.25 3.29
C ILE A 290 -21.09 6.42 1.79
N PRO A 291 -19.93 6.93 1.36
CA PRO A 291 -19.64 6.91 -0.06
C PRO A 291 -19.62 5.44 -0.50
N PRO A 292 -20.14 5.12 -1.70
CA PRO A 292 -20.09 3.77 -2.19
C PRO A 292 -18.62 3.35 -2.35
N ARG A 293 -18.27 2.18 -1.79
CA ARG A 293 -16.97 1.54 -2.03
C ARG A 293 -16.90 1.18 -3.51
N THR A 294 -16.34 2.08 -4.31
CA THR A 294 -16.36 2.01 -5.78
C THR A 294 -15.00 1.69 -6.36
N ASN A 295 -13.92 1.78 -5.57
CA ASN A 295 -12.59 1.55 -6.10
C ASN A 295 -12.29 0.04 -6.17
N PRO A 296 -12.10 -0.53 -7.38
CA PRO A 296 -11.82 -1.96 -7.56
C PRO A 296 -10.51 -2.39 -6.89
N LEU A 297 -9.56 -1.47 -6.66
CA LEU A 297 -8.31 -1.79 -5.97
C LEU A 297 -8.53 -2.25 -4.52
N ALA A 298 -9.69 -1.93 -3.92
CA ALA A 298 -10.00 -2.35 -2.56
C ALA A 298 -10.10 -3.88 -2.42
N THR A 299 -10.36 -4.61 -3.51
CA THR A 299 -10.41 -6.08 -3.48
C THR A 299 -9.04 -6.73 -3.27
N PHE A 300 -7.95 -5.98 -3.47
CA PHE A 300 -6.58 -6.47 -3.25
C PHE A 300 -6.13 -6.31 -1.80
N ILE A 301 -6.95 -5.70 -0.95
CA ILE A 301 -6.64 -5.44 0.46
C ILE A 301 -7.47 -6.42 1.29
N LEU A 302 -6.78 -7.28 2.04
CA LEU A 302 -7.41 -8.20 2.96
C LEU A 302 -8.14 -7.42 4.06
N PRO A 303 -9.32 -7.88 4.49
CA PRO A 303 -10.03 -7.24 5.59
C PRO A 303 -9.14 -7.28 6.84
N LEU A 304 -8.90 -6.11 7.43
CA LEU A 304 -8.28 -6.07 8.76
C LEU A 304 -9.14 -6.91 9.71
N PRO A 305 -8.54 -7.74 10.58
CA PRO A 305 -9.30 -8.38 11.64
C PRO A 305 -10.04 -7.25 12.37
N ALA A 306 -11.37 -7.36 12.45
CA ALA A 306 -12.18 -6.36 13.12
C ALA A 306 -11.71 -6.29 14.57
N VAL A 307 -10.86 -5.31 14.88
CA VAL A 307 -10.63 -4.90 16.25
C VAL A 307 -11.96 -4.28 16.64
N ILE A 308 -12.87 -5.09 17.15
CA ILE A 308 -14.08 -4.61 17.79
C ILE A 308 -13.56 -3.67 18.86
N PRO A 309 -13.74 -2.34 18.74
CA PRO A 309 -13.37 -1.47 19.83
C PRO A 309 -14.24 -1.93 20.98
N TRP A 310 -13.61 -2.48 22.02
CA TRP A 310 -14.30 -2.92 23.22
C TRP A 310 -15.19 -1.76 23.67
N ARG A 311 -16.51 -1.90 23.50
CA ARG A 311 -17.46 -0.87 23.90
C ARG A 311 -17.65 -1.04 25.40
N PRO A 312 -17.26 -0.06 26.23
CA PRO A 312 -17.50 -0.16 27.66
C PRO A 312 -19.02 -0.17 27.90
N THR A 313 -19.54 -1.22 28.52
CA THR A 313 -20.95 -1.32 28.90
C THR A 313 -21.24 -0.66 30.25
N THR A 314 -20.20 -0.35 31.03
CA THR A 314 -20.30 0.21 32.39
C THR A 314 -19.71 1.61 32.47
N GLY A 315 -20.21 2.44 33.39
CA GLY A 315 -19.73 3.82 33.59
C GLY A 315 -18.25 3.92 33.95
N LEU A 316 -17.71 2.94 34.69
CA LEU A 316 -16.28 2.81 35.00
C LEU A 316 -15.43 2.44 33.77
N GLY A 317 -15.99 1.66 32.85
CA GLY A 317 -15.33 1.35 31.59
C GLY A 317 -15.23 2.58 30.67
N TRP A 318 -16.23 3.46 30.70
CA TRP A 318 -16.17 4.75 29.98
C TRP A 318 -15.13 5.69 30.57
N THR A 319 -15.03 5.81 31.90
CA THR A 319 -14.01 6.67 32.52
C THR A 319 -12.60 6.16 32.26
N TRP A 320 -12.38 4.83 32.27
CA TRP A 320 -11.09 4.24 31.89
C TRP A 320 -10.77 4.45 30.41
N TYR A 321 -11.75 4.26 29.51
CA TYR A 321 -11.59 4.51 28.07
C TYR A 321 -11.23 5.97 27.78
N TYR A 322 -11.94 6.92 28.38
CA TYR A 322 -11.63 8.34 28.24
C TYR A 322 -10.30 8.72 28.90
N SER A 323 -9.93 8.11 30.02
CA SER A 323 -8.59 8.29 30.63
C SER A 323 -7.48 7.85 29.69
N LYS A 324 -7.62 6.71 29.01
CA LYS A 324 -6.67 6.24 27.98
C LYS A 324 -6.67 7.11 26.74
N LEU A 325 -7.83 7.63 26.33
CA LEU A 325 -7.94 8.59 25.24
C LEU A 325 -7.18 9.88 25.60
N VAL A 326 -7.45 10.44 26.79
CA VAL A 326 -6.77 11.62 27.32
C VAL A 326 -5.27 11.38 27.38
N ALA A 327 -4.79 10.26 27.93
CA ALA A 327 -3.36 9.93 27.98
C ALA A 327 -2.72 9.88 26.57
N LYS A 328 -3.43 9.35 25.56
CA LYS A 328 -2.96 9.27 24.17
C LYS A 328 -2.87 10.65 23.48
N TYR A 329 -3.68 11.62 23.91
CA TYR A 329 -3.74 12.96 23.31
C TYR A 329 -2.99 14.04 24.11
N VAL A 330 -2.78 13.83 25.42
CA VAL A 330 -1.93 14.68 26.28
C VAL A 330 -0.47 14.61 25.83
N GLY A 331 0.03 13.44 25.45
CA GLY A 331 1.37 13.29 24.85
C GLY A 331 1.54 13.95 23.47
N LYS A 332 0.46 14.47 22.87
CA LYS A 332 0.46 15.18 21.58
C LYS A 332 0.04 16.66 21.70
N GLY A 333 -0.03 17.20 22.92
CA GLY A 333 -0.29 18.63 23.17
C GLY A 333 -1.73 19.10 22.86
N SER A 334 -2.71 18.21 22.81
CA SER A 334 -4.08 18.59 22.44
C SER A 334 -4.93 18.99 23.66
N TRP A 335 -4.84 20.27 24.06
CA TRP A 335 -5.58 20.87 25.18
C TRP A 335 -7.11 20.75 25.07
N ILE A 336 -7.62 20.62 23.84
CA ILE A 336 -9.05 20.49 23.54
C ILE A 336 -9.60 19.18 24.13
N VAL A 337 -8.88 18.06 24.07
CA VAL A 337 -9.37 16.78 24.61
C VAL A 337 -9.51 16.82 26.14
N LEU A 338 -8.67 17.58 26.83
CA LEU A 338 -8.79 17.82 28.27
C LEU A 338 -10.02 18.67 28.62
N VAL A 339 -10.28 19.74 27.85
CA VAL A 339 -11.46 20.59 28.03
C VAL A 339 -12.75 19.78 27.79
N TRP A 340 -12.78 18.90 26.79
CA TRP A 340 -13.94 18.05 26.51
C TRP A 340 -14.14 16.92 27.52
N ALA A 341 -13.06 16.29 28.01
CA ALA A 341 -13.14 15.34 29.12
C ALA A 341 -13.69 16.02 30.39
N TRP A 342 -13.28 17.26 30.65
CA TRP A 342 -13.77 18.06 31.77
C TRP A 342 -15.25 18.46 31.62
N ILE A 343 -15.69 18.87 30.43
CA ILE A 343 -17.11 19.17 30.13
C ILE A 343 -17.98 17.90 30.24
N GLY A 344 -17.51 16.77 29.72
CA GLY A 344 -18.21 15.48 29.83
C GLY A 344 -18.33 14.99 31.28
N MET A 345 -17.29 15.20 32.09
CA MET A 345 -17.30 14.89 33.52
C MET A 345 -18.28 15.82 34.26
N ARG A 346 -18.30 17.11 33.94
CA ARG A 346 -19.22 18.09 34.54
C ARG A 346 -20.68 17.79 34.25
N THR A 347 -21.00 17.35 33.03
CA THR A 347 -22.39 16.98 32.65
C THR A 347 -22.85 15.66 33.25
N SER A 348 -21.95 14.70 33.49
CA SER A 348 -22.28 13.49 34.27
C SER A 348 -22.47 13.80 35.75
N VAL A 349 -21.60 14.63 36.33
CA VAL A 349 -21.72 15.06 37.74
C VAL A 349 -23.00 15.85 37.96
N SER A 350 -23.39 16.75 37.03
CA SER A 350 -24.64 17.50 37.16
C SER A 350 -25.88 16.62 37.06
N LYS A 351 -25.89 15.59 36.20
CA LYS A 351 -26.98 14.61 36.12
C LYS A 351 -27.08 13.75 37.37
N SER A 352 -25.95 13.32 37.93
CA SER A 352 -25.91 12.58 39.20
C SER A 352 -26.38 13.43 40.38
N TRP A 353 -25.99 14.72 40.42
CA TRP A 353 -26.47 15.67 41.44
C TRP A 353 -27.96 15.97 41.31
N ALA A 354 -28.49 16.10 40.09
CA ALA A 354 -29.92 16.29 39.85
C ALA A 354 -30.74 15.06 40.31
N LEU A 355 -30.24 13.85 40.04
CA LEU A 355 -30.84 12.60 40.53
C LEU A 355 -30.78 12.47 42.05
N ALA A 356 -29.66 12.82 42.67
CA ALA A 356 -29.51 12.82 44.13
C ALA A 356 -30.45 13.86 44.79
N ALA A 357 -30.52 15.07 44.25
CA ALA A 357 -31.43 16.12 44.71
C ALA A 357 -32.91 15.70 44.59
N ARG A 358 -33.28 14.97 43.53
CA ARG A 358 -34.64 14.44 43.36
C ARG A 358 -34.96 13.39 44.41
N LYS A 359 -34.05 12.43 44.65
CA LYS A 359 -34.20 11.42 45.72
C LYS A 359 -34.31 12.04 47.11
N ILE A 360 -33.58 13.12 47.39
CA ILE A 360 -33.67 13.84 48.68
C ILE A 360 -35.04 14.52 48.83
N ARG A 361 -35.59 15.12 47.76
CA ARG A 361 -36.95 15.70 47.80
C ARG A 361 -38.03 14.64 47.96
N GLU A 362 -37.92 13.52 47.25
CA GLU A 362 -38.82 12.36 47.38
C GLU A 362 -38.75 11.76 48.80
N ALA A 363 -37.58 11.74 49.44
CA ALA A 363 -37.44 11.28 50.82
C ALA A 363 -38.03 12.25 51.85
N ARG A 364 -37.89 13.57 51.63
CA ARG A 364 -38.47 14.61 52.50
C ARG A 364 -39.99 14.66 52.41
N THR A 365 -40.55 14.55 51.22
CA THR A 365 -42.01 14.47 51.01
C THR A 365 -42.61 13.24 51.68
N LYS A 366 -42.00 12.06 51.53
CA LYS A 366 -42.43 10.85 52.24
C LYS A 366 -42.33 10.96 53.78
N ARG A 367 -41.35 11.70 54.31
CA ARG A 367 -41.26 11.96 55.76
C ARG A 367 -42.33 12.95 56.24
N ALA A 368 -42.63 13.98 55.46
CA ALA A 368 -43.69 14.93 55.76
C ALA A 368 -45.07 14.24 55.73
N GLU A 369 -45.33 13.39 54.74
CA GLU A 369 -46.56 12.58 54.67
C GLU A 369 -46.71 11.68 55.89
N ARG A 370 -45.63 11.00 56.31
CA ARG A 370 -45.64 10.15 57.51
C ARG A 370 -45.90 10.92 58.80
N ALA A 371 -45.33 12.11 58.95
CA ALA A 371 -45.53 12.97 60.11
C ALA A 371 -46.98 13.50 60.20
N VAL A 372 -47.59 13.83 59.06
CA VAL A 372 -49.00 14.24 59.02
C VAL A 372 -49.91 13.05 59.35
N THR A 373 -49.62 11.85 58.85
CA THR A 373 -50.40 10.66 59.20
C THR A 373 -50.27 10.24 60.66
N SER A 374 -49.10 10.42 61.29
CA SER A 374 -48.92 10.12 62.72
C SER A 374 -49.61 11.16 63.62
N ALA A 375 -49.55 12.44 63.27
CA ALA A 375 -50.27 13.50 63.99
C ALA A 375 -51.80 13.35 63.87
N ALA A 376 -52.30 12.91 62.71
CA ALA A 376 -53.72 12.62 62.53
C ALA A 376 -54.20 11.37 63.28
N ALA A 377 -53.29 10.45 63.64
CA ALA A 377 -53.59 9.27 64.45
C ALA A 377 -53.64 9.60 65.95
N GLU A 378 -52.77 10.48 66.45
CA GLU A 378 -52.78 10.95 67.85
C GLU A 378 -53.99 11.83 68.20
N ILE A 379 -54.59 12.53 67.25
CA ILE A 379 -55.81 13.35 67.47
C ILE A 379 -57.08 12.47 67.51
N LYS A 380 -57.01 11.21 67.05
CA LYS A 380 -58.13 10.26 67.02
C LYS A 380 -58.14 9.24 68.16
N SER A 381 -57.12 9.23 69.02
CA SER A 381 -57.05 8.48 70.27
C SER A 381 -57.36 9.38 71.45
#